data_AF-A0A959LU91-F1
#
_entry.id   AF-A0A959LU91-F1
#
_cell.length_a   1.000
_cell.length_b   1.000
_cell.length_c   1.000
_cell.angle_alpha   90.00
_cell.angle_beta   90.00
_cell.angle_gamma   90.00
#
_symmetry.space_group_name_H-M   'P 1'
#
loop_
_entity.id
_entity.type
_entity.pdbx_description
1 polymer ?
#
loop_
_entity_poly.entity_id
_entity_poly.type
_entity_poly.pdbx_seq_one_letter_code
_entity_poly.pdbx_strand_id
1 'polypeptide(L)'
;MAKHLLFIFLIAPTLLFSKNILLEKGIEFCKDGNIDSALYYLNIIGDEVTIETSIEDIFNKNYHTAKCYDHLEANKSAEYYYLKAIKIMDSTEISNTEIYLDLANLYQRINNYVGSNKYLKLYYEIEMGRLGQEALTAKDNESRIVTLESTISTLELEKKKMESDVRLLIVLISVFLLGLLTSLFINFRNRKKSK
;
A
#
# COMPACT_ATOMS: atom_id res chain seq x y z
N MET A 1 -31.80 -31.11 -9.90
CA MET A 1 -31.97 -29.78 -9.27
C MET A 1 -30.63 -29.30 -8.72
N ALA A 2 -29.71 -28.84 -9.57
CA ALA A 2 -28.41 -28.27 -9.17
C ALA A 2 -27.74 -27.57 -10.38
N LYS A 3 -28.49 -26.76 -11.14
CA LYS A 3 -27.95 -26.05 -12.33
C LYS A 3 -28.37 -24.58 -12.45
N HIS A 4 -29.06 -24.02 -11.46
CA HIS A 4 -29.51 -22.62 -11.48
C HIS A 4 -28.97 -21.76 -10.34
N LEU A 5 -28.01 -22.27 -9.57
CA LEU A 5 -27.40 -21.58 -8.42
C LEU A 5 -25.93 -21.19 -8.67
N LEU A 6 -25.55 -21.05 -9.94
CA LEU A 6 -24.19 -20.70 -10.36
C LEU A 6 -24.18 -19.57 -11.41
N PHE A 7 -25.20 -18.72 -11.38
CA PHE A 7 -25.29 -17.53 -12.24
C PHE A 7 -25.35 -16.20 -11.46
N ILE A 8 -25.23 -16.24 -10.13
CA ILE A 8 -25.21 -15.04 -9.28
C ILE A 8 -23.76 -14.60 -8.94
N PHE A 9 -22.77 -15.43 -9.27
CA PHE A 9 -21.35 -15.14 -8.99
C PHE A 9 -20.55 -14.57 -10.17
N LEU A 10 -21.20 -14.30 -11.30
CA LEU A 10 -20.59 -13.68 -12.49
C LEU A 10 -20.93 -12.18 -12.63
N ILE A 11 -21.57 -11.60 -11.62
CA ILE A 11 -21.89 -10.16 -11.55
C ILE A 11 -21.46 -9.64 -10.17
N ALA A 12 -20.15 -9.66 -9.92
CA ALA A 12 -19.51 -8.89 -8.86
C ALA A 12 -18.02 -8.75 -9.20
N PRO A 13 -17.41 -7.55 -9.30
CA PRO A 13 -17.97 -6.20 -9.45
C PRO A 13 -17.30 -5.49 -10.66
N THR A 14 -18.00 -5.24 -11.77
CA THR A 14 -17.57 -4.18 -12.70
C THR A 14 -17.96 -2.78 -12.20
N LEU A 15 -18.48 -2.70 -10.98
CA LEU A 15 -18.82 -1.49 -10.25
C LEU A 15 -17.60 -0.79 -9.60
N LEU A 16 -16.38 -0.94 -10.12
CA LEU A 16 -15.18 -0.43 -9.42
C LEU A 16 -14.22 0.47 -10.18
N PHE A 17 -14.39 0.74 -11.48
CA PHE A 17 -13.70 1.87 -12.12
C PHE A 17 -14.52 2.35 -13.32
N SER A 18 -15.62 3.04 -13.07
CA SER A 18 -16.15 3.98 -14.07
C SER A 18 -15.15 5.12 -14.17
N LYS A 19 -14.06 4.95 -14.93
CA LYS A 19 -13.16 6.05 -15.25
C LYS A 19 -13.96 7.01 -16.12
N ASN A 20 -14.30 8.17 -15.57
CA ASN A 20 -14.96 9.21 -16.35
C ASN A 20 -13.98 9.72 -17.43
N ILE A 21 -14.19 9.31 -18.68
CA ILE A 21 -13.28 9.63 -19.79
C ILE A 21 -13.16 11.14 -20.04
N LEU A 22 -14.18 11.91 -19.68
CA LEU A 22 -14.17 13.37 -19.77
C LEU A 22 -13.25 13.96 -18.71
N LEU A 23 -13.23 13.37 -17.51
CA LEU A 23 -12.33 13.78 -16.43
C LEU A 23 -10.87 13.56 -16.84
N GLU A 24 -10.55 12.37 -17.35
CA GLU A 24 -9.19 12.03 -17.79
C GLU A 24 -8.68 12.98 -18.87
N LYS A 25 -9.49 13.23 -19.91
CA LYS A 25 -9.18 14.22 -20.95
C LYS A 25 -9.01 15.63 -20.39
N GLY A 26 -9.90 16.05 -19.51
CA GLY A 26 -9.83 17.36 -18.87
C GLY A 26 -8.53 17.56 -18.10
N ILE A 27 -8.09 16.54 -17.35
CA ILE A 27 -6.84 16.56 -16.60
C ILE A 27 -5.63 16.60 -17.54
N GLU A 28 -5.63 15.78 -18.58
CA GLU A 28 -4.54 15.72 -19.57
C GLU A 28 -4.35 17.07 -20.27
N PHE A 29 -5.43 17.67 -20.81
CA PHE A 29 -5.36 18.99 -21.41
C PHE A 29 -4.89 20.08 -20.43
N CYS A 30 -5.27 19.97 -19.15
CA CYS A 30 -4.81 20.93 -18.15
C CYS A 30 -3.30 20.83 -17.90
N LYS A 31 -2.76 19.60 -17.86
CA LYS A 31 -1.31 19.36 -17.75
C LYS A 31 -0.54 19.86 -18.96
N ASP A 32 -1.12 19.73 -20.15
CA ASP A 32 -0.53 20.18 -21.41
C ASP A 32 -0.65 21.69 -21.63
N GLY A 33 -1.29 22.43 -20.72
CA GLY A 33 -1.51 23.88 -20.82
C GLY A 33 -2.61 24.27 -21.81
N ASN A 34 -3.34 23.32 -22.39
CA ASN A 34 -4.50 23.57 -23.24
C ASN A 34 -5.75 23.80 -22.38
N ILE A 35 -5.77 24.94 -21.68
CA ILE A 35 -6.73 25.20 -20.62
C ILE A 35 -8.18 25.28 -21.13
N ASP A 36 -8.41 25.83 -22.32
CA ASP A 36 -9.77 25.92 -22.88
C ASP A 36 -10.37 24.52 -23.11
N SER A 37 -9.56 23.60 -23.65
CA SER A 37 -9.98 22.20 -23.84
C SER A 37 -10.18 21.51 -22.50
N ALA A 38 -9.29 21.76 -21.53
CA ALA A 38 -9.41 21.23 -20.18
C ALA A 38 -10.74 21.63 -19.53
N LEU A 39 -11.04 22.93 -19.52
CA LEU A 39 -12.27 23.48 -18.94
C LEU A 39 -13.50 23.00 -19.70
N TYR A 40 -13.44 22.86 -21.03
CA TYR A 40 -14.54 22.28 -21.80
C TYR A 40 -14.91 20.87 -21.31
N TYR A 41 -13.94 19.96 -21.23
CA TYR A 41 -14.21 18.58 -20.81
C TYR A 41 -14.63 18.48 -19.34
N LEU A 42 -14.00 19.26 -18.45
CA LEU A 42 -14.35 19.27 -17.03
C LEU A 42 -15.76 19.84 -16.79
N ASN A 43 -16.21 20.83 -17.57
CA ASN A 43 -17.54 21.44 -17.39
C ASN A 43 -18.70 20.57 -17.88
N ILE A 44 -18.44 19.56 -18.73
CA ILE A 44 -19.47 18.58 -19.14
C ILE A 44 -19.88 17.70 -17.95
N ILE A 45 -18.95 17.41 -17.05
CA ILE A 45 -19.22 16.64 -15.84
C ILE A 45 -20.14 17.47 -14.95
N GLY A 46 -21.28 16.94 -14.54
CA GLY A 46 -22.21 17.61 -13.64
C GLY A 46 -21.64 17.86 -12.23
N ASP A 47 -22.43 18.50 -11.38
CA ASP A 47 -22.13 18.65 -9.95
C ASP A 47 -22.95 17.67 -9.07
N GLU A 48 -23.69 16.77 -9.71
CA GLU A 48 -24.57 15.81 -9.06
C GLU A 48 -24.00 14.40 -9.20
N VAL A 49 -24.19 13.59 -8.16
CA VAL A 49 -23.86 12.16 -8.22
C VAL A 49 -24.88 11.48 -9.13
N THR A 50 -24.40 10.80 -10.16
CA THR A 50 -25.24 10.07 -11.11
C THR A 50 -24.75 8.62 -11.23
N ILE A 51 -25.44 7.82 -12.05
CA ILE A 51 -24.97 6.45 -12.37
C ILE A 51 -23.57 6.48 -13.00
N GLU A 52 -23.22 7.55 -13.70
CA GLU A 52 -21.96 7.70 -14.44
C GLU A 52 -20.94 8.60 -13.73
N THR A 53 -21.33 9.29 -12.66
CA THR A 53 -20.51 10.30 -11.97
C THR A 53 -20.49 10.02 -10.48
N SER A 54 -19.34 9.56 -9.99
CA SER A 54 -19.12 9.34 -8.56
C SER A 54 -18.82 10.65 -7.83
N ILE A 55 -18.91 10.63 -6.50
CA ILE A 55 -18.52 11.78 -5.68
C ILE A 55 -17.02 12.10 -5.81
N GLU A 56 -16.20 11.08 -6.08
CA GLU A 56 -14.77 11.22 -6.38
C GLU A 56 -14.55 11.92 -7.73
N ASP A 57 -15.35 11.62 -8.75
CA ASP A 57 -15.30 12.32 -10.03
C ASP A 57 -15.65 13.81 -9.86
N ILE A 58 -16.66 14.13 -9.04
CA ILE A 58 -17.05 15.51 -8.75
C ILE A 58 -15.94 16.22 -7.99
N PHE A 59 -15.34 15.57 -7.00
CA PHE A 59 -14.16 16.10 -6.29
C PHE A 59 -13.03 16.41 -7.27
N ASN A 60 -12.61 15.42 -8.06
CA ASN A 60 -11.49 15.54 -9.00
C ASN A 60 -11.78 16.60 -10.08
N LYS A 61 -13.00 16.63 -10.61
CA LYS A 61 -13.44 17.69 -11.52
C LYS A 61 -13.20 19.07 -10.90
N ASN A 62 -13.75 19.33 -9.72
CA ASN A 62 -13.63 20.64 -9.08
C ASN A 62 -12.16 20.97 -8.75
N TYR A 63 -11.39 20.02 -8.23
CA TYR A 63 -9.97 20.23 -7.92
C TYR A 63 -9.18 20.59 -9.19
N HIS A 64 -9.36 19.85 -10.28
CA HIS A 64 -8.63 20.12 -11.52
C HIS A 64 -9.12 21.38 -12.24
N THR A 65 -10.43 21.70 -12.19
CA THR A 65 -10.94 23.00 -12.66
C THR A 65 -10.27 24.15 -11.91
N ALA A 66 -10.07 24.01 -10.59
CA ALA A 66 -9.36 25.00 -9.80
C ALA A 66 -7.92 25.21 -10.29
N LYS A 67 -7.18 24.11 -10.51
CA LYS A 67 -5.79 24.16 -11.03
C LYS A 67 -5.72 24.81 -12.42
N CYS A 68 -6.68 24.53 -13.29
CA CYS A 68 -6.73 25.15 -14.62
C CYS A 68 -6.97 26.66 -14.51
N TYR A 69 -7.88 27.11 -13.64
CA TYR A 69 -8.06 28.55 -13.38
C TYR A 69 -6.86 29.18 -12.67
N ASP A 70 -6.16 28.43 -11.82
CA ASP A 70 -4.96 28.88 -11.14
C ASP A 70 -3.84 29.16 -12.15
N HIS A 71 -3.69 28.29 -13.15
CA HIS A 71 -2.76 28.48 -14.26
C HIS A 71 -3.09 29.72 -15.10
N LEU A 72 -4.37 30.06 -15.25
CA LEU A 72 -4.83 31.28 -15.94
C LEU A 72 -4.75 32.53 -15.04
N GLU A 73 -4.27 32.42 -13.81
CA GLU A 73 -4.30 33.48 -12.79
C GLU A 73 -5.71 34.04 -12.54
N ALA A 74 -6.76 33.26 -12.85
CA ALA A 74 -8.14 33.58 -12.59
C ALA A 74 -8.47 33.30 -11.11
N ASN A 75 -7.82 34.06 -10.22
CA ASN A 75 -7.71 33.75 -8.79
C ASN A 75 -9.05 33.50 -8.09
N LYS A 76 -10.10 34.28 -8.41
CA LYS A 76 -11.43 34.10 -7.81
C LYS A 76 -12.09 32.78 -8.23
N SER A 77 -11.94 32.40 -9.50
CA SER A 77 -12.48 31.14 -10.02
C SER A 77 -11.70 29.97 -9.43
N ALA A 78 -10.37 30.06 -9.41
CA ALA A 78 -9.52 29.05 -8.80
C ALA A 78 -9.87 28.83 -7.32
N GLU A 79 -9.93 29.91 -6.53
CA GLU A 79 -10.35 29.86 -5.13
C GLU A 79 -11.71 29.19 -4.94
N TYR A 80 -12.72 29.59 -5.73
CA TYR A 80 -14.06 29.02 -5.67
C TYR A 80 -14.05 27.49 -5.84
N TYR A 81 -13.36 27.01 -6.88
CA TYR A 81 -13.31 25.57 -7.17
C TYR A 81 -12.46 24.78 -6.16
N TYR A 82 -11.37 25.37 -5.64
CA TYR A 82 -10.62 24.76 -4.53
C TYR A 82 -11.49 24.60 -3.28
N LEU A 83 -12.19 25.66 -2.86
CA LEU A 83 -13.07 25.60 -1.70
C LEU A 83 -14.24 24.61 -1.89
N LYS A 84 -14.75 24.49 -3.11
CA LYS A 84 -15.79 23.51 -3.45
C LYS A 84 -15.28 22.07 -3.35
N ALA A 85 -14.08 21.79 -3.82
CA ALA A 85 -13.44 20.48 -3.68
C ALA A 85 -13.13 20.16 -2.20
N ILE A 86 -12.63 21.13 -1.42
CA ILE A 86 -12.43 20.97 0.04
C ILE A 86 -13.76 20.65 0.74
N LYS A 87 -14.85 21.33 0.39
CA LYS A 87 -16.17 21.04 0.97
C LYS A 87 -16.62 19.59 0.71
N ILE A 88 -16.28 19.03 -0.46
CA ILE A 88 -16.55 17.62 -0.76
C ILE A 88 -15.69 16.73 0.14
N MET A 89 -14.39 17.00 0.25
CA MET A 89 -13.51 16.26 1.17
C MET A 89 -14.02 16.27 2.61
N ASP A 90 -14.42 17.44 3.13
CA ASP A 90 -14.92 17.59 4.50
C ASP A 90 -16.21 16.80 4.79
N SER A 91 -16.94 16.39 3.75
CA SER A 91 -18.22 15.67 3.85
C SER A 91 -18.15 14.21 3.39
N THR A 92 -16.96 13.73 3.01
CA THR A 92 -16.75 12.41 2.41
C THR A 92 -15.48 11.75 2.96
N GLU A 93 -15.18 10.53 2.51
CA GLU A 93 -13.95 9.82 2.85
C GLU A 93 -12.77 10.17 1.91
N ILE A 94 -12.96 11.14 1.00
CA ILE A 94 -11.94 11.55 0.05
C ILE A 94 -10.87 12.36 0.79
N SER A 95 -9.61 11.93 0.65
CA SER A 95 -8.46 12.61 1.24
C SER A 95 -7.46 13.01 0.16
N ASN A 96 -7.23 14.32 0.03
CA ASN A 96 -6.18 14.88 -0.81
C ASN A 96 -5.52 16.07 -0.10
N THR A 97 -4.42 15.83 0.59
CA THR A 97 -3.72 16.85 1.38
C THR A 97 -3.13 17.97 0.50
N GLU A 98 -2.78 17.67 -0.76
CA GLU A 98 -2.14 18.64 -1.67
C GLU A 98 -3.02 19.87 -1.94
N ILE A 99 -4.34 19.72 -1.88
CA ILE A 99 -5.28 20.82 -2.12
C ILE A 99 -5.05 22.00 -1.15
N TYR A 100 -4.65 21.71 0.08
CA TYR A 100 -4.37 22.74 1.08
C TYR A 100 -3.09 23.51 0.74
N LEU A 101 -2.08 22.84 0.20
CA LEU A 101 -0.85 23.48 -0.26
C LEU A 101 -1.12 24.35 -1.49
N ASP A 102 -1.88 23.84 -2.46
CA ASP A 102 -2.26 24.58 -3.67
C ASP A 102 -3.06 25.84 -3.33
N LEU A 103 -4.08 25.73 -2.48
CA LEU A 103 -4.87 26.89 -2.06
C LEU A 103 -4.05 27.88 -1.23
N ALA A 104 -3.12 27.40 -0.41
CA ALA A 104 -2.24 28.28 0.34
C ALA A 104 -1.28 29.07 -0.56
N ASN A 105 -0.76 28.44 -1.60
CA ASN A 105 0.09 29.09 -2.61
C ASN A 105 -0.70 30.14 -3.39
N LEU A 106 -1.93 29.83 -3.79
CA LEU A 106 -2.84 30.82 -4.39
C LEU A 106 -3.03 32.03 -3.48
N TYR A 107 -3.32 31.79 -2.20
CA TYR A 107 -3.52 32.88 -1.24
C TYR A 107 -2.25 33.71 -1.01
N GLN A 108 -1.09 33.08 -0.97
CA GLN A 108 0.18 33.79 -0.88
C GLN A 108 0.38 34.71 -2.09
N ARG A 109 0.11 34.21 -3.30
CA ARG A 109 0.28 34.97 -4.56
C ARG A 109 -0.62 36.20 -4.61
N ILE A 110 -1.83 36.14 -4.04
CA ILE A 110 -2.73 37.30 -3.92
C ILE A 110 -2.56 38.10 -2.63
N ASN A 111 -1.45 37.91 -1.90
CA ASN A 111 -1.12 38.59 -0.63
C ASN A 111 -2.14 38.37 0.51
N ASN A 112 -2.94 37.31 0.45
CA ASN A 112 -3.78 36.86 1.55
C ASN A 112 -3.01 35.93 2.49
N TYR A 113 -2.07 36.50 3.27
CA TYR A 113 -1.22 35.71 4.16
C TYR A 113 -1.97 35.00 5.28
N VAL A 114 -3.10 35.56 5.73
CA VAL A 114 -3.95 34.91 6.76
C VAL A 114 -4.57 33.62 6.20
N GLY A 115 -5.13 33.68 4.98
CA GLY A 115 -5.65 32.50 4.29
C GLY A 115 -4.55 31.49 3.98
N SER A 116 -3.41 31.95 3.48
CA SER A 116 -2.26 31.10 3.18
C SER A 116 -1.77 30.33 4.41
N ASN A 117 -1.54 31.03 5.53
CA ASN A 117 -1.09 30.41 6.78
C ASN A 117 -2.10 29.41 7.34
N LYS A 118 -3.41 29.68 7.20
CA LYS A 118 -4.47 28.75 7.63
C LYS A 118 -4.32 27.40 6.93
N TYR A 119 -4.17 27.40 5.61
CA TYR A 119 -4.11 26.15 4.83
C TYR A 119 -2.73 25.49 4.86
N LEU A 120 -1.63 26.25 4.96
CA LEU A 120 -0.30 25.68 5.25
C LEU A 120 -0.28 24.93 6.58
N LYS A 121 -0.91 25.49 7.62
CA LYS A 121 -1.01 24.83 8.91
C LYS A 121 -1.72 23.47 8.80
N LEU A 122 -2.87 23.42 8.12
CA LEU A 122 -3.59 22.17 7.89
C LEU A 122 -2.76 21.14 7.11
N TYR A 123 -2.08 21.57 6.04
CA TYR A 123 -1.18 20.72 5.27
C TYR A 123 -0.10 20.08 6.16
N TYR A 124 0.62 20.90 6.94
CA TYR A 124 1.70 20.40 7.79
C TYR A 124 1.21 19.57 8.98
N GLU A 125 0.06 19.87 9.57
CA GLU A 125 -0.51 19.06 10.64
C GLU A 125 -0.80 17.63 10.17
N ILE A 126 -1.38 17.49 8.97
CA ILE A 126 -1.65 16.18 8.36
C ILE A 126 -0.34 15.46 8.02
N GLU A 127 0.59 16.16 7.38
CA GLU A 127 1.85 15.56 6.92
C GLU A 127 2.76 15.14 8.08
N MET A 128 2.83 15.93 9.14
CA MET A 128 3.56 15.56 10.36
C MET A 128 2.90 14.38 11.06
N GLY A 129 1.57 14.28 11.04
CA GLY A 129 0.84 13.11 11.54
C GLY A 129 1.21 11.84 10.76
N ARG A 130 1.23 11.91 9.43
CA ARG A 130 1.64 10.81 8.54
C ARG A 130 3.07 10.36 8.84
N LEU A 131 4.02 11.31 8.87
CA LEU A 131 5.43 11.02 9.16
C LEU A 131 5.62 10.42 10.56
N GLY A 132 4.86 10.89 11.56
CA GLY A 132 4.87 10.31 12.89
C GLY A 132 4.42 8.85 12.90
N GLN A 133 3.35 8.51 12.18
CA GLN A 133 2.86 7.14 12.07
C GLN A 133 3.82 6.22 11.33
N GLU A 134 4.48 6.73 10.29
CA GLU A 134 5.53 6.01 9.56
C GLU A 134 6.74 5.72 10.45
N ALA A 135 7.16 6.69 11.26
CA ALA A 135 8.24 6.50 12.22
C ALA A 135 7.91 5.43 13.27
N LEU A 136 6.67 5.42 13.78
CA LEU A 136 6.21 4.37 14.71
C LEU A 136 6.22 2.99 14.05
N THR A 137 5.71 2.89 12.82
CA THR A 137 5.67 1.63 12.06
C THR A 137 7.09 1.12 11.76
N ALA A 138 8.01 2.02 11.41
CA ALA A 138 9.41 1.68 11.17
C ALA A 138 10.08 1.12 12.44
N LYS A 139 9.85 1.76 13.59
CA LYS A 139 10.34 1.29 14.88
C LYS A 139 9.80 -0.09 15.26
N ASP A 140 8.51 -0.33 15.04
CA ASP A 140 7.90 -1.65 15.30
C ASP A 140 8.53 -2.72 14.40
N ASN A 141 8.75 -2.40 13.12
CA ASN A 141 9.42 -3.32 12.19
C ASN A 141 10.87 -3.62 12.59
N GLU A 142 11.62 -2.63 13.06
CA GLU A 142 12.98 -2.82 13.58
C GLU A 142 12.98 -3.79 14.78
N SER A 143 12.04 -3.62 15.72
CA SER A 143 11.90 -4.53 16.87
C SER A 143 11.59 -5.97 16.46
N ARG A 144 10.78 -6.14 15.40
CA ARG A 144 10.45 -7.46 14.83
C ARG A 144 11.66 -8.10 14.15
N ILE A 145 12.48 -7.32 13.44
CA ILE A 145 13.72 -7.80 12.83
C ILE A 145 14.67 -8.33 13.90
N VAL A 146 14.91 -7.58 14.98
CA VAL A 146 15.76 -8.03 16.09
C VAL A 146 15.24 -9.35 16.70
N THR A 147 13.93 -9.46 16.86
CA THR A 147 13.30 -10.70 17.37
C THR A 147 13.52 -11.87 16.40
N LEU A 148 13.35 -11.66 15.10
CA LEU A 148 13.59 -12.68 14.08
C LEU A 148 15.06 -13.10 14.01
N GLU A 149 16.00 -12.15 14.08
CA GLU A 149 17.44 -12.44 14.13
C GLU A 149 17.82 -13.31 15.33
N SER A 150 17.24 -13.02 16.50
CA SER A 150 17.45 -13.85 17.70
C SER A 150 16.92 -15.28 17.50
N THR A 151 15.76 -15.42 16.87
CA THR A 151 15.13 -16.72 16.59
C THR A 151 15.96 -17.52 15.58
N ILE A 152 16.45 -16.88 14.51
CA ILE A 152 17.34 -17.52 13.53
C ILE A 152 18.62 -18.01 14.21
N SER A 153 19.23 -17.17 15.06
CA SER A 153 20.44 -17.54 15.81
C SER A 153 20.21 -18.77 16.69
N THR A 154 19.05 -18.88 17.34
CA THR A 154 18.69 -20.08 18.12
C THR A 154 18.51 -21.33 17.23
N LEU A 155 17.83 -21.19 16.10
CA LEU A 155 17.61 -22.31 15.16
C LEU A 155 18.92 -22.80 14.53
N GLU A 156 19.86 -21.90 14.24
CA GLU A 156 21.19 -22.28 13.75
C GLU A 156 21.98 -23.09 14.79
N LEU A 157 21.88 -22.73 16.07
CA LEU A 157 22.49 -23.48 17.16
C LEU A 157 21.85 -24.87 17.29
N GLU A 158 20.52 -24.94 17.28
CA GLU A 158 19.79 -26.21 17.34
C GLU A 158 20.11 -27.12 16.16
N LYS A 159 20.19 -26.56 14.94
CA LYS A 159 20.62 -27.29 13.75
C LYS A 159 22.03 -27.86 13.91
N LYS A 160 23.01 -27.07 14.36
CA LYS A 160 24.38 -27.55 14.61
C LYS A 160 24.42 -28.67 15.64
N LYS A 161 23.61 -28.55 16.71
CA LYS A 161 23.47 -29.60 17.72
C LYS A 161 22.89 -30.89 17.12
N MET A 162 21.79 -30.80 16.38
CA MET A 162 21.19 -31.94 15.70
C MET A 162 22.16 -32.61 14.72
N GLU A 163 22.93 -31.84 13.95
CA GLU A 163 23.95 -32.40 13.04
C GLU A 163 25.02 -33.18 13.80
N SER A 164 25.47 -32.68 14.95
CA SER A 164 26.41 -33.39 15.83
C SER A 164 25.80 -34.67 16.41
N ASP A 165 24.57 -34.60 16.93
CA ASP A 165 23.87 -35.75 17.51
C ASP A 165 23.64 -36.85 16.46
N VAL A 166 23.28 -36.49 15.23
CA VAL A 166 23.16 -37.43 14.10
C VAL A 166 24.50 -38.07 13.76
N ARG A 167 25.60 -37.30 13.70
CA ARG A 167 26.94 -37.86 13.46
C ARG A 167 27.34 -38.86 14.56
N LEU A 168 27.09 -38.51 15.82
CA LEU A 168 27.36 -39.40 16.96
C LEU A 168 26.53 -40.70 16.86
N LEU A 169 25.25 -40.58 16.53
CA LEU A 169 24.36 -41.75 16.34
C LEU A 169 24.88 -42.68 15.23
N ILE A 170 25.31 -42.12 14.09
CA ILE A 170 25.90 -42.89 12.99
C ILE A 170 27.15 -43.65 13.45
N VAL A 171 28.04 -43.01 14.21
CA VAL A 171 29.24 -43.65 14.76
C VAL A 171 28.87 -44.77 15.73
N LEU A 172 27.93 -44.53 16.66
CA LEU A 172 27.47 -45.53 17.63
C LEU A 172 26.87 -46.76 16.94
N ILE A 173 26.00 -46.56 15.94
CA ILE A 173 25.42 -47.65 15.14
C ILE A 173 26.52 -48.45 14.44
N SER A 174 27.50 -47.77 13.84
CA SER A 174 28.61 -48.40 13.11
C SER A 174 29.48 -49.27 14.03
N VAL A 175 29.84 -48.75 15.21
CA VAL A 175 30.63 -49.49 16.22
C VAL A 175 29.85 -50.69 16.76
N PHE A 176 28.55 -50.52 17.01
CA PHE A 176 27.71 -51.62 17.50
C PHE A 176 27.57 -52.75 16.46
N LEU A 177 27.38 -52.40 15.19
CA LEU A 177 27.36 -53.36 14.06
C LEU A 177 28.69 -54.11 13.93
N LEU A 178 29.82 -53.42 14.03
CA LEU A 178 31.16 -54.04 14.02
C LEU A 178 31.36 -55.01 15.18
N GLY A 179 30.93 -54.64 16.39
CA GLY A 179 30.96 -55.51 17.58
C GLY A 179 30.10 -56.77 17.39
N LEU A 180 28.89 -56.62 16.84
CA LEU A 180 28.01 -57.74 16.52
C LEU A 180 28.64 -58.68 15.49
N LEU A 181 29.18 -58.16 14.39
CA LEU A 181 29.82 -58.94 13.33
C LEU A 181 31.06 -59.71 13.85
N THR A 182 31.90 -59.08 14.66
CA THR A 182 33.08 -59.73 15.26
C THR A 182 32.66 -60.84 16.23
N SER A 183 31.66 -60.61 17.08
CA SER A 183 31.13 -61.65 17.97
C SER A 183 30.56 -62.85 17.20
N LEU A 184 29.79 -62.60 16.12
CA LEU A 184 29.23 -63.63 15.25
C LEU A 184 30.35 -64.43 14.56
N PHE A 185 31.39 -63.75 14.06
CA PHE A 185 32.54 -64.40 13.43
C PHE A 185 33.31 -65.30 14.40
N ILE A 186 33.57 -64.83 15.62
CA ILE A 186 34.22 -65.64 16.67
C ILE A 186 33.36 -66.85 17.02
N ASN A 187 32.05 -66.66 17.20
CA ASN A 187 31.14 -67.74 17.55
C ASN A 187 31.04 -68.81 16.44
N PHE A 188 31.04 -68.37 15.17
CA PHE A 188 31.07 -69.26 14.01
C PHE A 188 32.40 -70.03 13.90
N ARG A 189 33.52 -69.37 14.18
CA ARG A 189 34.85 -69.99 14.20
C ARG A 189 34.97 -71.03 15.33
N ASN A 190 34.43 -70.74 16.51
CA ASN A 190 34.45 -71.67 17.64
C ASN A 190 33.54 -72.89 17.38
N ARG A 191 32.38 -72.71 16.72
CA ARG A 191 31.55 -73.84 16.27
C ARG A 191 32.25 -74.76 15.26
N LYS A 192 33.12 -74.23 14.40
CA LYS A 192 33.94 -75.05 13.47
C LYS A 192 35.08 -75.81 14.16
N LYS A 193 35.54 -75.36 15.34
CA LYS A 193 36.59 -76.04 16.13
C LYS A 193 36.05 -77.11 17.09
N SER A 194 34.75 -77.12 17.36
CA SER A 194 34.07 -78.07 18.26
C SER A 194 33.45 -79.27 17.51
N LYS A 195 33.87 -79.52 16.27
CA LYS A 195 33.50 -80.67 15.46
C LYS A 195 34.72 -81.52 15.17
#